data_AF-A0A538R6I6-F1
#
_entry.id   AF-A0A538R6I6-F1
#
_cell.length_a   1.000
_cell.length_b   1.000
_cell.length_c   1.000
_cell.angle_alpha   90.00
_cell.angle_beta   90.00
_cell.angle_gamma   90.00
#
_symmetry.space_group_name_H-M   'P 1'
#
loop_
_entity.id
_entity.type
_entity.pdbx_description
1 polymer ?
#
loop_
_entity_poly.entity_id
_entity_poly.type
_entity_poly.pdbx_seq_one_letter_code
_entity_poly.pdbx_strand_id
1 'polypeptide(L)'
;MSTAAAMLLFVACSSSVGVRVPTVAGGPNYQSDLEACERVTPPGMNERGERFAGCMVAAGHGAWLQVASGEEVMVRQTTTHDRQAAANDLVQCYKTTKTERTLADCLAPRGYAIQRYEPPRR
;
A
#
# COMPACT_ATOMS: atom_id res chain seq x y z
N MET A 1 -51.27 -19.41 13.16
CA MET A 1 -50.34 -18.40 13.67
C MET A 1 -49.11 -19.14 14.15
N SER A 2 -48.03 -19.19 13.37
CA SER A 2 -46.76 -19.79 13.78
C SER A 2 -45.63 -18.85 13.37
N THR A 3 -45.09 -18.17 14.37
CA THR A 3 -43.85 -17.41 14.34
C THR A 3 -42.67 -18.38 14.23
N ALA A 4 -41.84 -18.23 13.22
CA ALA A 4 -40.53 -18.89 13.15
C ALA A 4 -39.46 -17.83 12.93
N ALA A 5 -38.56 -17.77 13.90
CA ALA A 5 -37.58 -16.74 14.15
C ALA A 5 -36.55 -16.60 13.03
N ALA A 6 -36.23 -15.34 12.72
CA ALA A 6 -35.11 -14.94 11.91
C ALA A 6 -33.78 -15.28 12.62
N MET A 7 -32.98 -16.19 12.04
CA MET A 7 -31.56 -16.28 12.32
C MET A 7 -30.82 -15.32 11.39
N LEU A 8 -30.61 -14.09 11.86
CA LEU A 8 -29.66 -13.16 11.27
C LEU A 8 -28.24 -13.62 11.63
N LEU A 9 -27.60 -14.31 10.69
CA LEU A 9 -26.16 -14.54 10.68
C LEU A 9 -25.46 -13.17 10.53
N PHE A 10 -25.06 -12.59 11.65
CA PHE A 10 -24.07 -11.52 11.67
C PHE A 10 -22.73 -12.12 11.23
N VAL A 11 -22.46 -12.06 9.93
CA VAL A 11 -21.11 -12.23 9.39
C VAL A 11 -20.30 -11.07 9.96
N ALA A 12 -19.56 -11.35 11.01
CA ALA A 12 -18.52 -10.47 11.50
C ALA A 12 -17.45 -10.37 10.40
N CYS A 13 -17.60 -9.39 9.51
CA CYS A 13 -16.49 -8.92 8.68
C CYS A 13 -15.42 -8.41 9.64
N SER A 14 -14.47 -9.29 9.98
CA SER A 14 -13.23 -8.92 10.65
C SER A 14 -12.64 -7.79 9.83
N SER A 15 -12.74 -6.58 10.35
CA SER A 15 -12.14 -5.38 9.77
C SER A 15 -10.64 -5.54 9.99
N SER A 16 -10.03 -6.41 9.19
CA SER A 16 -8.59 -6.40 9.02
C SER A 16 -8.30 -4.97 8.60
N VAL A 17 -7.62 -4.24 9.49
CA VAL A 17 -6.98 -2.97 9.19
C VAL A 17 -5.86 -3.31 8.20
N GLY A 18 -6.28 -3.64 6.98
CA GLY A 18 -5.44 -3.97 5.86
C GLY A 18 -5.11 -2.65 5.20
N VAL A 19 -3.82 -2.43 4.99
CA VAL A 19 -3.31 -1.26 4.29
C VAL A 19 -3.98 -1.21 2.93
N ARG A 20 -4.86 -0.24 2.73
CA ARG A 20 -5.38 0.06 1.41
C ARG A 20 -4.30 0.83 0.69
N VAL A 21 -3.70 0.19 -0.30
CA VAL A 21 -2.75 0.83 -1.20
C VAL A 21 -3.42 1.09 -2.55
N PRO A 22 -4.05 2.26 -2.76
CA PRO A 22 -4.38 2.68 -4.11
C PRO A 22 -3.07 3.05 -4.83
N THR A 23 -2.68 2.31 -5.87
CA THR A 23 -1.59 2.77 -6.76
C THR A 23 -2.16 3.73 -7.79
N VAL A 24 -1.48 4.86 -8.02
CA VAL A 24 -1.88 5.76 -9.12
C VAL A 24 -1.52 5.08 -10.43
N ALA A 25 -2.53 4.66 -11.17
CA ALA A 25 -2.35 4.09 -12.50
C ALA A 25 -1.84 5.17 -13.46
N GLY A 26 -0.72 4.90 -14.14
CA GLY A 26 -0.20 5.80 -15.15
C GLY A 26 1.01 5.25 -15.88
N GLY A 27 1.10 5.54 -17.18
CA GLY A 27 2.26 5.22 -17.99
C GLY A 27 2.08 4.00 -18.92
N PRO A 28 2.93 3.90 -19.96
CA PRO A 28 2.78 2.93 -21.04
C PRO A 28 3.00 1.47 -20.59
N ASN A 29 3.72 1.26 -19.49
CA ASN A 29 4.09 -0.08 -18.99
C ASN A 29 3.26 -0.52 -17.77
N TYR A 30 2.20 0.21 -17.42
CA TYR A 30 1.47 -0.03 -16.17
C TYR A 30 0.98 -1.47 -16.03
N GLN A 31 0.42 -2.07 -17.10
CA GLN A 31 -0.08 -3.46 -17.01
C GLN A 31 1.03 -4.50 -16.89
N SER A 32 2.13 -4.35 -17.64
CA SER A 32 3.25 -5.28 -17.52
C SER A 32 3.94 -5.18 -16.15
N ASP A 33 3.96 -3.98 -15.56
CA ASP A 33 4.47 -3.74 -14.21
C ASP A 33 3.56 -4.33 -13.13
N LEU A 34 2.23 -4.23 -13.28
CA LEU A 34 1.27 -4.89 -12.39
C LEU A 34 1.52 -6.40 -12.36
N GLU A 35 1.55 -7.06 -13.52
CA GLU A 35 1.78 -8.50 -13.61
C GLU A 35 3.13 -8.91 -13.01
N ALA A 36 4.18 -8.11 -13.25
CA ALA A 36 5.49 -8.38 -12.69
C ALA A 36 5.50 -8.23 -11.17
N CYS A 37 4.82 -7.23 -10.62
CA CYS A 37 4.70 -7.04 -9.18
C CYS A 37 3.81 -8.10 -8.53
N GLU A 38 2.79 -8.61 -9.23
CA GLU A 38 2.00 -9.76 -8.73
C GLU A 38 2.85 -11.03 -8.61
N ARG A 39 3.82 -11.24 -9.50
CA ARG A 39 4.79 -12.35 -9.39
C ARG A 39 5.76 -12.16 -8.22
N VAL A 40 6.18 -10.93 -7.94
CA VAL A 40 7.03 -10.59 -6.78
C VAL A 40 6.26 -10.76 -5.46
N THR A 41 4.96 -10.48 -5.48
CA THR A 41 4.10 -10.52 -4.28
C THR A 41 2.88 -11.42 -4.50
N PRO A 42 3.09 -12.74 -4.56
CA PRO A 42 2.01 -13.69 -4.81
C PRO A 42 0.92 -13.63 -3.72
N PRO A 43 -0.32 -14.04 -4.05
CA PRO A 43 -1.39 -14.18 -3.06
C PRO A 43 -0.98 -15.05 -1.87
N GLY A 44 -1.54 -14.77 -0.68
CA GLY A 44 -1.23 -15.49 0.55
C GLY A 44 0.06 -15.06 1.26
N MET A 45 0.78 -14.08 0.71
CA MET A 45 1.94 -13.47 1.36
C MET A 45 1.54 -12.46 2.44
N ASN A 46 2.25 -12.46 3.57
CA ASN A 46 2.09 -11.44 4.61
C ASN A 46 2.52 -10.06 4.09
N GLU A 47 1.80 -9.02 4.51
CA GLU A 47 2.03 -7.63 4.08
C GLU A 47 2.04 -7.47 2.55
N ARG A 48 1.22 -8.26 1.84
CA ARG A 48 1.20 -8.23 0.37
C ARG A 48 0.93 -6.82 -0.17
N GLY A 49 0.04 -6.05 0.45
CA GLY A 49 -0.32 -4.72 -0.02
C GLY A 49 0.88 -3.76 -0.04
N GLU A 50 1.64 -3.75 1.04
CA GLU A 50 2.84 -2.93 1.24
C GLU A 50 3.98 -3.40 0.33
N ARG A 51 4.16 -4.71 0.19
CA ARG A 51 5.15 -5.26 -0.75
C ARG A 51 4.82 -4.87 -2.19
N PHE A 52 3.55 -5.00 -2.57
CA PHE A 52 3.09 -4.67 -3.92
C PHE A 52 3.27 -3.18 -4.20
N ALA A 53 2.92 -2.33 -3.23
CA ALA A 53 3.18 -0.90 -3.27
C ALA A 53 4.66 -0.59 -3.52
N GLY A 54 5.57 -1.24 -2.79
CA GLY A 54 7.02 -1.03 -2.94
C GLY A 54 7.52 -1.45 -4.33
N CYS A 55 7.03 -2.58 -4.84
CA CYS A 55 7.34 -3.02 -6.20
C CYS A 55 6.85 -2.02 -7.25
N MET A 56 5.62 -1.51 -7.11
CA MET A 56 5.07 -0.51 -8.03
C MET A 56 5.86 0.80 -7.97
N VAL A 57 6.32 1.20 -6.78
CA VAL A 57 7.21 2.36 -6.62
C VAL A 57 8.54 2.17 -7.35
N ALA A 58 9.18 1.01 -7.24
CA ALA A 58 10.39 0.68 -7.99
C ALA A 58 10.17 0.67 -9.51
N ALA A 59 8.98 0.24 -9.96
CA ALA A 59 8.58 0.31 -11.36
C ALA A 59 8.30 1.74 -11.87
N GLY A 60 8.44 2.77 -11.02
CA GLY A 60 8.28 4.17 -11.39
C GLY A 60 6.88 4.74 -11.11
N HIS A 61 6.00 3.96 -10.49
CA HIS A 61 4.64 4.39 -10.16
C HIS A 61 4.60 5.04 -8.76
N GLY A 62 3.56 5.83 -8.51
CA GLY A 62 3.26 6.30 -7.15
C GLY A 62 2.37 5.30 -6.43
N ALA A 63 2.66 5.01 -5.16
CA ALA A 63 1.80 4.18 -4.32
C ALA A 63 1.24 4.99 -3.15
N TRP A 64 -0.09 5.04 -3.02
CA TRP A 64 -0.72 5.61 -1.84
C TRP A 64 -0.66 4.62 -0.69
N LEU A 65 -0.32 5.10 0.49
CA LEU A 65 -0.34 4.35 1.74
C LEU A 65 -1.17 5.14 2.74
N GLN A 66 -2.07 4.47 3.44
CA GLN A 66 -2.65 5.01 4.66
C GLN A 66 -1.79 4.55 5.84
N VAL A 67 -1.19 5.47 6.59
CA VAL A 67 -0.47 5.13 7.84
C VAL A 67 -1.43 4.92 9.00
N ALA A 68 -0.96 4.36 10.12
CA ALA A 68 -1.80 4.03 11.28
C ALA A 68 -2.55 5.23 11.88
N SER A 69 -2.03 6.46 11.74
CA SER A 69 -2.70 7.70 12.14
C SER A 69 -3.91 8.06 11.26
N GLY A 70 -4.13 7.35 10.15
CA GLY A 70 -5.18 7.61 9.16
C GLY A 70 -4.76 8.57 8.06
N GLU A 71 -3.54 9.11 8.09
CA GLU A 71 -3.02 9.99 7.04
C GLU A 71 -2.73 9.19 5.75
N GLU A 72 -3.15 9.73 4.60
CA GLU A 72 -2.87 9.15 3.29
C GLU A 72 -1.70 9.88 2.62
N VAL A 73 -0.70 9.11 2.21
CA VAL A 73 0.54 9.63 1.65
C VAL A 73 0.94 8.85 0.40
N MET A 74 1.47 9.54 -0.59
CA MET A 74 1.99 8.93 -1.81
C MET A 74 3.50 8.76 -1.66
N VAL A 75 3.95 7.53 -1.82
CA VAL A 75 5.37 7.21 -1.88
C VAL A 75 5.81 7.18 -3.33
N ARG A 76 6.97 7.79 -3.60
CA ARG A 76 7.67 7.74 -4.89
C ARG A 76 9.14 7.45 -4.65
N GLN A 77 9.79 6.82 -5.62
CA GLN A 77 11.23 6.65 -5.59
C GLN A 77 11.93 7.95 -6.02
N THR A 78 13.06 8.28 -5.38
CA THR A 78 13.97 9.36 -5.81
C THR A 78 15.23 8.81 -6.46
N THR A 79 15.53 7.53 -6.24
CA THR A 79 16.59 6.75 -6.90
C THR A 79 16.01 5.46 -7.45
N THR A 80 16.62 4.85 -8.46
CA THR A 80 16.16 3.57 -8.99
C THR A 80 16.37 2.44 -7.99
N HIS A 81 15.37 1.58 -7.82
CA HIS A 81 15.41 0.43 -6.92
C HIS A 81 15.15 -0.88 -7.65
N ASP A 82 15.68 -1.97 -7.11
CA ASP A 82 15.18 -3.30 -7.43
C ASP A 82 13.77 -3.50 -6.84
N ARG A 83 12.91 -4.23 -7.56
CA ARG A 83 11.51 -4.44 -7.18
C ARG A 83 11.37 -5.22 -5.87
N GLN A 84 12.20 -6.23 -5.66
CA GLN A 84 12.16 -7.04 -4.44
C GLN A 84 12.73 -6.26 -3.25
N ALA A 85 13.80 -5.50 -3.47
CA ALA A 85 14.36 -4.61 -2.45
C ALA A 85 13.33 -3.57 -1.99
N ALA A 86 12.68 -2.87 -2.93
CA ALA A 86 11.68 -1.87 -2.61
C ALA A 86 10.44 -2.43 -1.89
N ALA A 87 9.99 -3.63 -2.30
CA ALA A 87 8.92 -4.34 -1.60
C ALA A 87 9.29 -4.62 -0.12
N ASN A 88 10.54 -4.97 0.17
CA ASN A 88 11.01 -5.21 1.53
C ASN A 88 11.19 -3.90 2.31
N ASP A 89 11.72 -2.86 1.68
CA ASP A 89 11.93 -1.56 2.31
C ASP A 89 10.62 -0.96 2.79
N LEU A 90 9.59 -1.00 1.95
CA LEU A 90 8.29 -0.44 2.31
C LEU A 90 7.67 -1.17 3.49
N VAL A 91 7.74 -2.50 3.53
CA VAL A 91 7.25 -3.29 4.67
C VAL A 91 8.00 -2.96 5.95
N GLN A 92 9.32 -2.89 5.89
CA GLN A 92 10.15 -2.61 7.07
C GLN A 92 9.82 -1.26 7.68
N CYS A 93 9.71 -0.23 6.83
CA CYS A 93 9.33 1.10 7.29
C CYS A 93 7.89 1.12 7.78
N TYR A 94 6.94 0.63 6.99
CA TYR A 94 5.51 0.68 7.32
C TYR A 94 5.18 0.03 8.67
N LYS A 95 5.81 -1.12 9.00
CA LYS A 95 5.61 -1.82 10.29
C LYS A 95 5.95 -0.99 11.53
N THR A 96 6.91 -0.09 11.41
CA THR A 96 7.48 0.63 12.56
C THR A 96 6.95 2.06 12.68
N THR A 97 6.24 2.52 11.66
CA THR A 97 5.86 3.94 11.51
C THR A 97 4.37 4.10 11.70
N LYS A 98 3.98 5.11 12.49
CA LYS A 98 2.56 5.36 12.82
C LYS A 98 2.01 6.62 12.16
N THR A 99 2.88 7.47 11.63
CA THR A 99 2.56 8.80 11.10
C THR A 99 3.28 9.03 9.77
N GLU A 100 2.82 10.02 8.99
CA GLU A 100 3.52 10.46 7.78
C GLU A 100 5.01 10.76 8.06
N ARG A 101 5.27 11.51 9.14
CA ARG A 101 6.63 11.91 9.51
C ARG A 101 7.55 10.71 9.78
N THR A 102 7.10 9.79 10.61
CA THR A 102 7.92 8.61 10.96
C THR A 102 8.16 7.72 9.74
N LEU A 103 7.18 7.63 8.84
CA LEU A 103 7.34 6.92 7.57
C LEU A 103 8.35 7.62 6.65
N ALA A 104 8.30 8.95 6.55
CA ALA A 104 9.24 9.74 5.77
C ALA A 104 10.66 9.60 6.29
N ASP A 105 10.86 9.67 7.61
CA ASP A 105 12.17 9.55 8.25
C ASP A 105 12.80 8.16 7.99
N CYS A 106 12.00 7.10 7.88
CA CYS A 106 12.49 5.76 7.54
C CYS A 106 12.82 5.59 6.05
N LEU A 107 11.98 6.15 5.18
CA LEU A 107 12.05 5.96 3.73
C LEU A 107 13.05 6.92 3.04
N ALA A 108 13.22 8.14 3.54
CA ALA A 108 14.08 9.14 2.90
C ALA A 108 15.54 8.71 2.74
N PRO A 109 16.21 8.14 3.77
CA PRO A 109 17.59 7.64 3.63
C PRO A 109 17.73 6.49 2.63
N ARG A 110 16.63 5.79 2.34
CA ARG A 110 16.55 4.69 1.39
C ARG A 110 16.22 5.15 -0.04
N GLY A 111 16.18 6.45 -0.31
CA GLY A 111 15.95 6.96 -1.67
C GLY A 111 14.47 6.95 -2.10
N TYR A 112 13.58 7.31 -1.17
CA TYR A 112 12.17 7.55 -1.44
C TYR A 112 11.75 8.95 -0.98
N ALA A 113 10.70 9.47 -1.59
CA ALA A 113 10.03 10.68 -1.16
C ALA A 113 8.57 10.37 -0.83
N ILE A 114 8.06 11.06 0.19
CA ILE A 114 6.65 11.06 0.54
C ILE A 114 6.04 12.38 0.10
N GLN A 115 4.90 12.30 -0.57
CA GLN A 115 4.08 13.45 -0.93
C GLN A 115 2.71 13.27 -0.28
N ARG A 116 2.27 14.26 0.49
CA ARG A 116 0.95 14.23 1.11
C ARG A 116 -0.14 14.21 0.04
N TYR A 117 -1.24 13.49 0.28
CA TYR A 117 -2.41 13.63 -0.58
C TYR A 117 -2.98 15.03 -0.44
N GLU A 118 -2.83 15.83 -1.49
CA GLU A 118 -3.66 17.01 -1.69
C GLU A 118 -4.78 16.61 -2.65
N PRO A 119 -6.02 16.37 -2.17
CA PRO A 119 -7.14 16.17 -3.07
C PRO A 119 -7.28 17.41 -3.97
N PRO A 120 -7.64 17.24 -5.25
CA PRO A 120 -7.91 18.37 -6.13
C PRO A 120 -8.93 19.29 -5.44
N ARG A 121 -8.56 20.55 -5.21
CA ARG A 121 -9.52 21.56 -4.76
C ARG A 121 -10.53 21.72 -5.90
N ARG A 122 -11.77 21.31 -5.64
CA ARG A 122 -12.90 21.54 -6.55
C ARG A 122 -13.24 23.02 -6.61
#